data_AF-A0A9E2UN51-F1
#
_entry.id   AF-A0A9E2UN51-F1
#
_cell.length_a   1.000
_cell.length_b   1.000
_cell.length_c   1.000
_cell.angle_alpha   90.00
_cell.angle_beta   90.00
_cell.angle_gamma   90.00
#
_symmetry.space_group_name_H-M   'P 1'
#
loop_
_entity.id
_entity.type
_entity.pdbx_description
1 polymer ?
#
loop_
_entity_poly.entity_id
_entity_poly.type
_entity_poly.pdbx_seq_one_letter_code
_entity_poly.pdbx_strand_id
1 'polypeptide(L)'
;MAIKENELNTEIAVENKKRRIRETQMEAEKSVQQKRRELSEAEMSTKIALEEKNRELVSLASENTKNESDAKAYGISAVMGALSKTDPKTLQALASVGMNPGQLVASAFKELAENADKIGQLNISPDLLRELMANSKENI
;
A
#
# COMPACT_ATOMS: atom_id res chain seq x y z
N MET A 1 86.18 16.79 -26.76
CA MET A 1 85.50 16.20 -25.57
C MET A 1 84.38 17.08 -25.01
N ALA A 2 84.43 18.41 -25.12
CA ALA A 2 83.42 19.30 -24.54
C ALA A 2 81.98 19.24 -25.13
N ILE A 3 81.81 18.84 -26.39
CA ILE A 3 80.48 18.82 -27.05
C ILE A 3 79.61 17.64 -26.56
N LYS A 4 80.20 16.45 -26.40
CA LYS A 4 79.49 15.26 -25.89
C LYS A 4 78.99 15.41 -24.45
N GLU A 5 79.69 16.18 -23.64
CA GLU A 5 79.34 16.41 -22.24
C GLU A 5 78.14 17.37 -22.10
N ASN A 6 78.03 18.37 -22.98
CA ASN A 6 76.90 19.29 -23.02
C ASN A 6 75.61 18.62 -23.55
N GLU A 7 75.74 17.74 -24.55
CA GLU A 7 74.64 16.93 -25.06
C GLU A 7 74.10 15.98 -23.98
N LEU A 8 74.97 15.27 -23.26
CA LEU A 8 74.60 14.37 -22.18
C LEU A 8 73.89 15.11 -21.02
N ASN A 9 74.41 16.28 -20.63
CA ASN A 9 73.79 17.11 -19.59
C ASN A 9 72.39 17.61 -20.00
N THR A 10 72.20 17.91 -21.29
CA THR A 10 70.90 18.34 -21.82
C THR A 10 69.90 17.18 -21.83
N GLU A 11 70.32 15.97 -22.23
CA GLU A 11 69.48 14.78 -22.18
C GLU A 11 69.05 14.43 -20.75
N ILE A 12 69.97 14.47 -19.78
CA ILE A 12 69.67 14.26 -18.36
C ILE A 12 68.66 15.28 -17.84
N ALA A 13 68.79 16.55 -18.24
CA ALA A 13 67.84 17.61 -17.85
C ALA A 13 66.43 17.38 -18.40
N VAL A 14 66.32 16.92 -19.66
CA VAL A 14 65.04 16.57 -20.29
C VAL A 14 64.40 15.36 -19.61
N GLU A 15 65.18 14.31 -19.33
CA GLU A 15 64.71 13.08 -18.67
C GLU A 15 64.17 13.38 -17.26
N ASN A 16 64.91 14.19 -16.49
CA ASN A 16 64.49 14.63 -15.15
C ASN A 16 63.22 15.49 -15.20
N LYS A 17 63.07 16.38 -16.19
CA LYS A 17 61.86 17.18 -16.37
C LYS A 17 60.66 16.30 -16.74
N LYS A 18 60.85 15.30 -17.61
CA LYS A 18 59.81 14.31 -17.96
C LYS A 18 59.39 13.45 -16.76
N ARG A 19 60.33 13.07 -15.90
CA ARG A 19 60.03 12.34 -14.65
C ARG A 19 59.18 13.20 -13.71
N ARG A 20 59.60 14.45 -13.47
CA ARG A 20 58.84 15.40 -12.65
C ARG A 20 57.42 15.62 -13.16
N ILE A 21 57.24 15.79 -14.47
CA ILE A 21 55.90 15.96 -15.06
C ILE A 21 55.03 14.73 -14.80
N ARG A 22 55.56 13.52 -15.00
CA ARG A 22 54.83 12.27 -14.73
C ARG A 22 54.48 12.11 -13.25
N GLU A 23 55.39 12.45 -12.34
CA GLU A 23 55.16 12.41 -10.90
C GLU A 23 54.04 13.39 -10.50
N THR A 24 54.09 14.64 -10.97
CA THR A 24 53.04 15.63 -10.72
C THR A 24 51.69 15.22 -11.31
N GLN A 25 51.67 14.64 -12.51
CA GLN A 25 50.43 14.11 -13.11
C GLN A 25 49.85 12.96 -12.28
N MET A 26 50.69 12.01 -11.86
CA MET A 26 50.27 10.87 -11.03
C MET A 26 49.75 11.32 -9.66
N GLU A 27 50.38 12.31 -9.05
CA GLU A 27 49.93 12.88 -7.77
C GLU A 27 48.59 13.61 -7.92
N ALA A 28 48.42 14.38 -9.01
CA ALA A 28 47.15 15.02 -9.33
C ALA A 28 46.03 13.98 -9.58
N GLU A 29 46.31 12.92 -10.34
CA GLU A 29 45.36 11.82 -10.58
C GLU A 29 44.97 11.11 -9.28
N LYS A 30 45.95 10.81 -8.40
CA LYS A 30 45.69 10.22 -7.09
C LYS A 30 44.79 11.13 -6.24
N SER A 31 45.04 12.43 -6.23
CA SER A 31 44.21 13.41 -5.51
C SER A 31 42.77 13.42 -6.04
N VAL A 32 42.58 13.40 -7.36
CA VAL A 32 41.25 13.35 -7.99
C VAL A 32 40.55 12.04 -7.65
N GLN A 33 41.23 10.90 -7.73
CA GLN A 33 40.66 9.60 -7.39
C GLN A 33 40.25 9.53 -5.92
N GLN A 34 41.07 10.07 -5.01
CA GLN A 34 40.75 10.13 -3.59
C GLN A 34 39.49 10.96 -3.34
N LYS A 35 39.42 12.19 -3.89
CA LYS A 35 38.21 13.03 -3.75
C LYS A 35 36.96 12.38 -4.30
N ARG A 36 37.07 11.64 -5.42
CA ARG A 36 35.95 10.89 -5.99
C ARG A 36 35.48 9.77 -5.08
N ARG A 37 36.40 9.06 -4.41
CA ARG A 37 36.05 8.03 -3.43
C ARG A 37 35.36 8.64 -2.22
N GLU A 38 35.93 9.69 -1.65
CA GLU A 38 35.33 10.41 -0.52
C GLU A 38 33.91 10.90 -0.83
N LEU A 39 33.69 11.46 -2.03
CA LEU A 39 32.36 11.86 -2.48
C LEU A 39 31.41 10.66 -2.60
N SER A 40 31.84 9.57 -3.23
CA SER A 40 31.02 8.36 -3.39
C SER A 40 30.69 7.70 -2.04
N GLU A 41 31.62 7.72 -1.09
CA GLU A 41 31.41 7.21 0.26
C GLU A 41 30.40 8.08 1.03
N ALA A 42 30.50 9.40 0.93
CA ALA A 42 29.55 10.33 1.52
C ALA A 42 28.14 10.18 0.91
N GLU A 43 28.03 10.04 -0.41
CA GLU A 43 26.77 9.77 -1.10
C GLU A 43 26.17 8.43 -0.66
N MET A 44 26.99 7.37 -0.55
CA MET A 44 26.54 6.07 -0.10
C MET A 44 26.06 6.10 1.35
N SER A 45 26.78 6.77 2.24
CA SER A 45 26.37 6.97 3.64
C SER A 45 25.03 7.70 3.73
N THR A 46 24.83 8.74 2.91
CA THR A 46 23.57 9.48 2.85
C THR A 46 22.42 8.58 2.38
N LYS A 47 22.65 7.75 1.35
CA LYS A 47 21.65 6.79 0.86
C LYS A 47 21.30 5.74 1.91
N ILE A 48 22.28 5.21 2.63
CA ILE A 48 22.05 4.25 3.73
C ILE A 48 21.19 4.90 4.83
N ALA A 49 21.55 6.11 5.27
CA ALA A 49 20.79 6.82 6.29
C ALA A 49 19.34 7.09 5.86
N LEU A 50 19.13 7.45 4.58
CA LEU A 50 17.79 7.62 4.03
C LEU A 50 17.00 6.30 4.03
N GLU A 51 17.64 5.20 3.64
CA GLU A 51 16.99 3.89 3.58
C GLU A 51 16.65 3.36 4.98
N GLU A 52 17.50 3.60 5.97
CA GLU A 52 17.19 3.31 7.38
C GLU A 52 15.96 4.08 7.85
N LYS A 53 15.83 5.36 7.46
CA LYS A 53 14.65 6.18 7.77
C LYS A 53 13.40 5.69 7.04
N ASN A 54 13.54 5.25 5.79
CA ASN A 54 12.43 4.63 5.06
C ASN A 54 11.96 3.34 5.74
N ARG A 55 12.88 2.50 6.19
CA ARG A 55 12.56 1.29 6.93
C ARG A 55 11.83 1.59 8.24
N GLU A 56 12.28 2.60 8.99
CA GLU A 56 11.60 3.09 10.19
C GLU A 56 10.18 3.57 9.87
N LEU A 57 10.02 4.37 8.81
CA LEU A 57 8.73 4.87 8.35
C LEU A 57 7.77 3.74 7.96
N VAL A 58 8.25 2.73 7.22
CA VAL A 58 7.43 1.56 6.84
C VAL A 58 7.01 0.76 8.06
N SER A 59 7.91 0.58 9.04
CA SER A 59 7.57 -0.09 10.30
C SER A 59 6.46 0.65 11.05
N LEU A 60 6.58 1.97 11.19
CA LEU A 60 5.57 2.82 11.83
C LEU A 60 4.25 2.79 11.07
N ALA A 61 4.29 2.87 9.74
CA ALA A 61 3.09 2.80 8.90
C ALA A 61 2.37 1.45 9.04
N SER A 62 3.12 0.34 9.13
CA SER A 62 2.55 -0.99 9.34
C SER A 62 1.91 -1.12 10.72
N GLU A 63 2.56 -0.62 11.77
CA GLU A 63 2.02 -0.59 13.13
C GLU A 63 0.75 0.27 13.22
N ASN A 64 0.77 1.46 12.62
CA ASN A 64 -0.40 2.34 12.56
C ASN A 64 -1.55 1.66 11.82
N THR A 65 -1.29 1.04 10.66
CA THR A 65 -2.32 0.33 9.88
C THR A 65 -2.95 -0.81 10.70
N LYS A 66 -2.12 -1.54 11.45
CA LYS A 66 -2.60 -2.61 12.34
C LYS A 66 -3.48 -2.03 13.45
N ASN A 67 -3.02 -0.99 14.15
CA ASN A 67 -3.75 -0.36 15.24
C ASN A 67 -5.09 0.24 14.75
N GLU A 68 -5.11 0.88 13.58
CA GLU A 68 -6.34 1.37 12.97
C GLU A 68 -7.30 0.24 12.61
N SER A 69 -6.78 -0.88 12.09
CA SER A 69 -7.60 -2.05 11.75
C SER A 69 -8.19 -2.69 13.00
N ASP A 70 -7.39 -2.83 14.05
CA ASP A 70 -7.83 -3.35 15.36
C ASP A 70 -8.90 -2.44 15.98
N ALA A 71 -8.73 -1.11 15.90
CA ALA A 71 -9.73 -0.16 16.36
C ALA A 71 -11.04 -0.24 15.55
N LYS A 72 -10.96 -0.36 14.23
CA LYS A 72 -12.13 -0.57 13.36
C LYS A 72 -12.84 -1.88 13.68
N ALA A 73 -12.08 -2.97 13.83
CA ALA A 73 -12.62 -4.27 14.19
C ALA A 73 -13.33 -4.23 15.55
N TYR A 74 -12.70 -3.61 16.55
CA TYR A 74 -13.31 -3.41 17.87
C TYR A 74 -14.63 -2.65 17.77
N GLY A 75 -14.67 -1.55 17.03
CA GLY A 75 -15.89 -0.77 16.81
C GLY A 75 -17.01 -1.61 16.18
N ILE A 76 -16.69 -2.35 15.11
CA ILE A 76 -17.66 -3.24 14.44
C ILE A 76 -18.13 -4.34 15.40
N SER A 77 -17.21 -4.98 16.13
CA SER A 77 -17.56 -6.04 17.10
C SER A 77 -18.43 -5.51 18.23
N ALA A 78 -18.19 -4.29 18.72
CA ALA A 78 -19.02 -3.66 19.74
C ALA A 78 -20.44 -3.39 19.21
N VAL A 79 -20.57 -2.87 17.98
CA VAL A 79 -21.86 -2.66 17.32
C VAL A 79 -22.59 -3.99 17.12
N MET A 80 -21.90 -4.99 16.57
CA MET A 80 -22.47 -6.33 16.34
C MET A 80 -22.86 -7.01 17.65
N GLY A 81 -22.08 -6.83 18.72
CA GLY A 81 -22.40 -7.36 20.05
C GLY A 81 -23.57 -6.64 20.73
N ALA A 82 -23.79 -5.36 20.44
CA ALA A 82 -25.01 -4.66 20.87
C ALA A 82 -26.23 -5.16 20.07
N LEU A 83 -26.04 -5.36 18.76
CA LEU A 83 -27.07 -5.84 17.86
C LEU A 83 -27.48 -7.29 18.17
N SER A 84 -26.54 -8.16 18.55
CA SER A 84 -26.83 -9.55 18.93
C SER A 84 -27.67 -9.68 20.21
N LYS A 85 -27.70 -8.63 21.05
CA LYS A 85 -28.54 -8.57 22.26
C LYS A 85 -29.96 -8.07 21.96
N THR A 86 -30.23 -7.66 20.73
CA THR A 86 -31.51 -7.11 20.29
C THR A 86 -32.39 -8.22 19.72
N ASP A 87 -33.71 -8.09 19.84
CA ASP A 87 -34.65 -9.11 19.38
C ASP A 87 -34.55 -9.31 17.85
N PRO A 88 -34.43 -10.55 17.34
CA PRO A 88 -34.28 -10.82 15.91
C PRO A 88 -35.38 -10.23 15.03
N LYS A 89 -36.62 -10.12 15.51
CA LYS A 89 -37.73 -9.54 14.75
C LYS A 89 -37.58 -8.04 14.61
N THR A 90 -37.10 -7.36 15.64
CA THR A 90 -36.82 -5.91 15.57
C THR A 90 -35.67 -5.61 14.62
N LEU A 91 -34.66 -6.47 14.62
CA LEU A 91 -33.53 -6.48 13.69
C LEU A 91 -33.98 -6.67 12.23
N GLN A 92 -34.86 -7.64 12.01
CA GLN A 92 -35.44 -7.92 10.70
C GLN A 92 -36.31 -6.76 10.21
N ALA A 93 -37.13 -6.18 11.09
CA ALA A 93 -37.93 -4.99 10.78
C ALA A 93 -37.05 -3.79 10.41
N LEU A 94 -35.95 -3.54 11.13
CA LEU A 94 -35.00 -2.48 10.80
C LEU A 94 -34.30 -2.72 9.46
N ALA A 95 -33.94 -3.97 9.14
CA ALA A 95 -33.37 -4.33 7.85
C ALA A 95 -34.39 -4.16 6.70
N SER A 96 -35.68 -4.38 6.97
CA SER A 96 -36.76 -4.21 6.00
C SER A 96 -37.06 -2.75 5.62
N VAL A 97 -36.67 -1.76 6.43
CA VAL A 97 -36.91 -0.32 6.15
C VAL A 97 -36.24 0.15 4.84
N GLY A 98 -35.17 -0.52 4.41
CA GLY A 98 -34.45 -0.20 3.16
C GLY A 98 -34.69 -1.16 2.00
N MET A 99 -35.59 -2.15 2.14
CA MET A 99 -35.81 -3.16 1.11
C MET A 99 -36.84 -2.69 0.08
N ASN A 100 -36.61 -3.01 -1.19
CA ASN A 100 -37.58 -2.74 -2.25
C ASN A 100 -38.82 -3.64 -2.09
N PRO A 101 -40.01 -3.23 -2.57
CA PRO A 101 -41.25 -4.01 -2.40
C PRO A 101 -41.13 -5.46 -2.88
N GLY A 102 -40.43 -5.70 -3.99
CA GLY A 102 -40.18 -7.07 -4.47
C GLY A 102 -39.33 -7.92 -3.52
N GLN A 103 -38.38 -7.31 -2.82
CA GLN A 103 -37.54 -7.99 -1.82
C GLN A 103 -38.33 -8.26 -0.52
N LEU A 104 -39.21 -7.33 -0.12
CA LEU A 104 -40.14 -7.54 1.00
C LEU A 104 -41.08 -8.72 0.73
N VAL A 105 -41.65 -8.76 -0.49
CA VAL A 105 -42.50 -9.87 -0.93
C VAL A 105 -41.72 -11.18 -0.93
N ALA A 106 -40.51 -11.23 -1.50
CA ALA A 106 -39.67 -12.42 -1.47
C ALA A 106 -39.35 -12.90 -0.04
N SER A 107 -39.10 -11.97 0.89
CA SER A 107 -38.87 -12.30 2.31
C SER A 107 -40.11 -12.89 2.97
N ALA A 108 -41.30 -12.32 2.71
CA ALA A 108 -42.57 -12.84 3.23
C ALA A 108 -42.86 -14.25 2.69
N PHE A 109 -42.59 -14.51 1.41
CA PHE A 109 -42.72 -15.86 0.83
C PHE A 109 -41.76 -16.87 1.46
N LYS A 110 -40.52 -16.48 1.75
CA LYS A 110 -39.55 -17.32 2.46
C LYS A 110 -40.04 -17.66 3.87
N GLU A 111 -40.56 -16.67 4.60
CA GLU A 111 -41.08 -16.86 5.97
C GLU A 111 -42.34 -17.75 5.99
N LEU A 112 -43.22 -17.60 4.99
CA LEU A 112 -44.36 -18.50 4.78
C LEU A 112 -43.91 -19.92 4.47
N ALA A 113 -42.89 -20.11 3.62
CA ALA A 113 -42.34 -21.42 3.30
C ALA A 113 -41.67 -22.09 4.52
N GLU A 114 -40.92 -21.32 5.33
CA GLU A 114 -40.28 -21.81 6.55
C GLU A 114 -41.29 -22.23 7.63
N ASN A 115 -42.50 -21.64 7.61
CA ASN A 115 -43.59 -22.01 8.52
C ASN A 115 -44.67 -22.86 7.82
N ALA A 116 -44.40 -23.42 6.65
CA ALA A 116 -45.40 -24.15 5.85
C ALA A 116 -46.07 -25.29 6.63
N ASP A 117 -45.35 -25.95 7.53
CA ASP A 117 -45.88 -27.02 8.39
C ASP A 117 -46.98 -26.54 9.37
N LYS A 118 -47.02 -25.24 9.67
CA LYS A 118 -48.05 -24.60 10.52
C LYS A 118 -49.20 -24.01 9.70
N ILE A 119 -49.07 -23.98 8.37
CA ILE A 119 -49.99 -23.35 7.45
C ILE A 119 -50.77 -24.47 6.74
N GLY A 120 -52.07 -24.58 7.00
CA GLY A 120 -52.89 -25.66 6.41
C GLY A 120 -53.02 -25.56 4.89
N GLN A 121 -53.72 -24.53 4.40
CA GLN A 121 -53.83 -24.25 2.97
C GLN A 121 -53.80 -22.73 2.76
N LEU A 122 -52.87 -22.26 1.93
CA LEU A 122 -52.77 -20.86 1.51
C LEU A 122 -53.01 -20.78 0.01
N ASN A 123 -54.08 -20.11 -0.39
CA ASN A 123 -54.41 -19.88 -1.81
C ASN A 123 -53.95 -18.49 -2.21
N ILE A 124 -53.12 -18.41 -3.26
CA ILE A 124 -52.63 -17.15 -3.80
C ILE A 124 -53.12 -17.04 -5.24
N SER A 125 -53.86 -15.99 -5.55
CA SER A 125 -54.39 -15.79 -6.90
C SER A 125 -53.30 -15.27 -7.86
N PRO A 126 -53.34 -15.67 -9.14
CA PRO A 126 -52.43 -15.14 -10.15
C PRO A 126 -52.51 -13.61 -10.30
N ASP A 127 -53.68 -13.02 -10.07
CA ASP A 127 -53.89 -11.57 -10.11
C ASP A 127 -53.18 -10.85 -8.96
N LEU A 128 -53.30 -11.35 -7.73
CA LEU A 128 -52.62 -10.78 -6.57
C LEU A 128 -51.08 -10.84 -6.73
N LEU A 129 -50.56 -11.94 -7.28
CA LEU A 129 -49.13 -12.08 -7.60
C LEU A 129 -48.68 -11.08 -8.65
N ARG A 130 -49.49 -10.86 -9.69
CA ARG A 130 -49.19 -9.87 -10.74
C ARG A 130 -49.13 -8.46 -10.15
N GLU A 131 -50.08 -8.10 -9.30
CA GLU A 131 -50.17 -6.77 -8.68
C GLU A 131 -49.01 -6.52 -7.70
N LEU A 132 -48.66 -7.50 -6.86
CA LEU A 132 -47.49 -7.44 -5.97
C LEU A 132 -46.17 -7.30 -6.75
N MET A 133 -46.01 -8.03 -7.85
CA MET A 133 -44.81 -7.94 -8.71
C MET A 133 -44.77 -6.67 -9.57
N ALA A 134 -45.92 -6.09 -9.92
CA ALA A 134 -46.00 -4.83 -10.66
C ALA A 134 -45.54 -3.65 -9.80
N ASN A 135 -46.00 -3.57 -8.55
CA ASN A 135 -45.58 -2.55 -7.58
C ASN A 135 -44.11 -2.68 -7.15
N SER A 136 -43.47 -3.82 -7.48
CA SER A 136 -42.03 -4.04 -7.27
C SER A 136 -41.15 -3.30 -8.28
N LYS A 137 -41.70 -2.94 -9.45
CA LYS A 137 -40.96 -2.36 -10.59
C LYS A 137 -40.99 -0.83 -10.64
N GLU A 138 -41.86 -0.16 -9.87
CA GLU A 138 -42.04 1.29 -9.90
C GLU A 138 -41.02 2.10 -9.06
N ASN A 139 -40.14 1.43 -8.30
CA ASN A 139 -39.09 2.10 -7.52
C ASN A 139 -37.71 1.94 -8.18
N ILE A 140 -37.54 2.48 -9.39
CA ILE A 140 -36.22 2.70 -10.04
C ILE A 140 -35.97 4.20 -10.14
#